data_AF-A0A246G4G6-F1
#
_entry.id   AF-A0A246G4G6-F1
#
_cell.length_a   1.000
_cell.length_b   1.000
_cell.length_c   1.000
_cell.angle_alpha   90.00
_cell.angle_beta   90.00
_cell.angle_gamma   90.00
#
_symmetry.space_group_name_H-M   'P 1'
#
loop_
_entity.id
_entity.type
_entity.pdbx_description
1 polymer ?
#
loop_
_entity_poly.entity_id
_entity_poly.type
_entity_poly.pdbx_seq_one_letter_code
_entity_poly.pdbx_strand_id
1 'polypeptide(L)'
;MSYLSINNAVAVRDEYRQVASNPAQAVSNAPATVSVGAHHHVSRTDEGRSGYRDTADSSLLLTKLLDMFTQFFTQLQSLLSDTRSKVTPDVAPTPQPRVMPKPELPLPQSRVSHLPDLSTKRNGAKPDDIWGGFRQGPDGNCVTISAIKAAMAKFGQSPTDIFKSVETVGDGYQVVMRDGYKLNLKKSELTHAIRGSKFVLMRDPGMLKDAHFLFAVSAKRAQLENNDGRASRSFDAAVRSLNDGEDERGAGEGFLRLGLKSHMKKVPVSAFSDKSLIGMVNRSAHSVAIIDGCEELYGRKSGRPRFGDAIALV
;
A
#
# COMPACT_ATOMS: atom_id res chain seq x y z
N MET A 1 5.46 -18.94 -3.12
CA MET A 1 4.49 -17.84 -2.93
C MET A 1 5.04 -16.62 -3.65
N SER A 2 4.34 -16.13 -4.67
CA SER A 2 4.82 -15.07 -5.56
C SER A 2 4.55 -13.71 -4.94
N TYR A 3 5.60 -12.95 -4.63
CA TYR A 3 5.51 -11.56 -4.18
C TYR A 3 5.33 -10.67 -5.43
N LEU A 4 4.10 -10.28 -5.73
CA LEU A 4 3.84 -9.27 -6.76
C LEU A 4 4.28 -7.90 -6.22
N SER A 5 5.40 -7.41 -6.72
CA SER A 5 5.94 -6.06 -6.48
C SER A 5 4.93 -4.98 -6.90
N ILE A 6 4.84 -3.86 -6.17
CA ILE A 6 4.00 -2.69 -6.48
C ILE A 6 4.45 -1.95 -7.76
N ASN A 7 5.46 -2.44 -8.50
CA ASN A 7 6.07 -1.69 -9.61
C ASN A 7 5.08 -1.28 -10.71
N ASN A 8 4.67 0.00 -10.62
CA ASN A 8 4.02 0.80 -11.66
C ASN A 8 5.04 1.13 -12.75
N ALA A 9 5.31 0.15 -13.62
CA ALA A 9 5.98 0.41 -14.89
C ALA A 9 5.11 -0.13 -16.03
N VAL A 10 4.42 0.78 -16.71
CA VAL A 10 3.97 0.63 -18.11
C VAL A 10 3.01 -0.54 -18.38
N ALA A 11 1.74 -0.39 -17.97
CA ALA A 11 0.64 -1.22 -18.49
C ALA A 11 -0.70 -0.47 -18.56
N VAL A 12 -0.67 0.81 -18.96
CA VAL A 12 -1.85 1.55 -19.44
C VAL A 12 -1.34 2.50 -20.53
N ARG A 13 -1.04 1.96 -21.72
CA ARG A 13 -0.54 2.77 -22.84
C ARG A 13 -1.33 2.67 -24.14
N ASP A 14 -2.39 1.87 -24.19
CA ASP A 14 -3.21 1.77 -25.38
C ASP A 14 -4.67 2.12 -25.07
N GLU A 15 -4.91 3.40 -24.77
CA GLU A 15 -6.14 4.10 -25.14
C GLU A 15 -5.94 5.58 -24.82
N TYR A 16 -6.48 6.46 -25.67
CA TYR A 16 -6.33 7.93 -25.69
C TYR A 16 -5.26 8.52 -26.62
N ARG A 17 -5.68 8.58 -27.89
CA ARG A 17 -5.13 9.43 -28.94
C ARG A 17 -5.67 10.87 -28.76
N GLN A 18 -4.72 11.81 -28.61
CA GLN A 18 -4.69 13.21 -29.01
C GLN A 18 -5.93 14.11 -28.84
N VAL A 19 -5.81 15.09 -27.93
CA VAL A 19 -6.32 16.45 -28.15
C VAL A 19 -5.14 17.40 -27.94
N ALA A 20 -4.67 18.00 -29.03
CA ALA A 20 -3.58 18.97 -29.03
C ALA A 20 -4.09 20.33 -28.52
N SER A 21 -3.42 20.90 -27.52
CA SER A 21 -3.60 22.28 -27.08
C SER A 21 -2.62 23.19 -27.83
N ASN A 22 -3.14 24.10 -28.64
CA ASN A 22 -2.39 25.20 -29.27
C ASN A 22 -1.97 26.25 -28.23
N PRO A 23 -0.75 26.81 -28.31
CA PRO A 23 -0.39 28.00 -27.56
C PRO A 23 -0.88 29.27 -28.28
N ALA A 24 -1.30 30.25 -27.49
CA ALA A 24 -1.70 31.58 -27.93
C ALA A 24 -0.51 32.37 -28.52
N GLN A 25 -0.72 33.02 -29.66
CA GLN A 25 0.10 34.15 -30.11
C GLN A 25 -0.78 35.28 -30.67
N ALA A 26 -0.21 36.47 -30.54
CA ALA A 26 -0.81 37.79 -30.60
C ALA A 26 -1.31 38.23 -32.00
N VAL A 27 -2.17 39.24 -31.95
CA VAL A 27 -2.87 39.92 -33.04
C VAL A 27 -1.93 40.84 -33.84
N SER A 28 -1.98 40.79 -35.18
CA SER A 28 -1.67 41.92 -36.08
C SER A 28 -1.94 41.59 -37.57
N ASN A 29 -3.01 42.19 -38.10
CA ASN A 29 -3.30 42.74 -39.45
C ASN A 29 -2.99 41.98 -40.77
N ALA A 30 -4.02 41.95 -41.64
CA ALA A 30 -4.13 41.40 -43.01
C ALA A 30 -3.65 42.42 -44.10
N PRO A 31 -3.79 42.19 -45.46
CA PRO A 31 -4.38 41.06 -46.20
C PRO A 31 -3.65 40.54 -47.49
N ALA A 32 -4.05 39.33 -47.89
CA ALA A 32 -4.24 38.72 -49.23
C ALA A 32 -3.31 38.99 -50.43
N THR A 33 -2.77 37.90 -51.00
CA THR A 33 -2.76 37.62 -52.46
C THR A 33 -2.82 36.11 -52.74
N VAL A 34 -3.51 35.77 -53.84
CA VAL A 34 -3.78 34.44 -54.39
C VAL A 34 -2.71 34.08 -55.43
N SER A 35 -2.26 32.81 -55.49
CA SER A 35 -1.99 32.13 -56.77
C SER A 35 -1.89 30.60 -56.61
N VAL A 36 -2.32 29.94 -57.68
CA VAL A 36 -2.62 28.53 -57.90
C VAL A 36 -1.39 27.76 -58.41
N GLY A 37 -1.30 26.45 -58.12
CA GLY A 37 -0.38 25.54 -58.79
C GLY A 37 -0.57 24.07 -58.38
N ALA A 38 -1.15 23.28 -59.28
CA ALA A 38 -1.50 21.87 -59.14
C ALA A 38 -0.32 20.91 -59.38
N HIS A 39 -0.39 19.67 -58.83
CA HIS A 39 -0.46 18.39 -59.58
C HIS A 39 0.05 17.18 -58.77
N HIS A 40 -0.78 16.11 -58.80
CA HIS A 40 -0.51 14.64 -58.79
C HIS A 40 0.42 14.04 -57.71
N HIS A 41 0.20 12.83 -57.16
CA HIS A 41 -0.29 11.60 -57.77
C HIS A 41 -0.77 10.63 -56.69
N VAL A 42 -1.88 9.94 -56.96
CA VAL A 42 -2.41 8.79 -56.21
C VAL A 42 -1.57 7.55 -56.53
N SER A 43 -1.32 6.69 -55.54
CA SER A 43 -1.13 5.24 -55.77
C SER A 43 -1.49 4.47 -54.50
N ARG A 44 -2.53 3.65 -54.64
CA ARG A 44 -3.01 2.63 -53.71
C ARG A 44 -2.70 1.30 -54.37
N THR A 45 -2.06 0.38 -53.66
CA THR A 45 -2.06 -1.05 -53.98
C THR A 45 -2.18 -1.87 -52.70
N ASP A 46 -2.73 -3.06 -52.90
CA ASP A 46 -3.42 -3.94 -51.98
C ASP A 46 -2.59 -5.21 -51.69
N GLU A 47 -3.13 -6.05 -50.80
CA GLU A 47 -2.91 -7.49 -50.57
C GLU A 47 -1.78 -7.97 -49.63
N GLY A 48 -2.14 -8.90 -48.73
CA GLY A 48 -1.16 -9.76 -48.04
C GLY A 48 -1.59 -10.46 -46.75
N ARG A 49 -2.28 -11.59 -46.89
CA ARG A 49 -2.87 -12.53 -45.90
C ARG A 49 -1.87 -13.30 -44.99
N SER A 50 -2.40 -13.90 -43.90
CA SER A 50 -1.93 -15.08 -43.12
C SER A 50 -1.23 -14.79 -41.78
N GLY A 51 -1.46 -15.49 -40.66
CA GLY A 51 -2.14 -16.76 -40.44
C GLY A 51 -2.33 -17.11 -38.96
N TYR A 52 -3.24 -18.06 -38.77
CA TYR A 52 -3.69 -18.70 -37.54
C TYR A 52 -2.64 -19.64 -36.96
N ARG A 53 -2.36 -19.55 -35.65
CA ARG A 53 -1.73 -20.57 -34.78
C ARG A 53 -1.68 -19.99 -33.36
N ASP A 54 -2.45 -20.52 -32.40
CA ASP A 54 -1.95 -20.87 -31.04
C ASP A 54 -3.02 -21.48 -30.10
N THR A 55 -3.75 -22.53 -30.52
CA THR A 55 -4.68 -23.24 -29.61
C THR A 55 -4.08 -24.52 -29.01
N ALA A 56 -2.97 -25.01 -29.55
CA ALA A 56 -2.31 -26.22 -29.09
C ALA A 56 -1.50 -26.00 -27.80
N ASP A 57 -0.85 -24.84 -27.64
CA ASP A 57 0.05 -24.58 -26.50
C ASP A 57 -0.73 -24.35 -25.19
N SER A 58 -1.91 -23.75 -25.28
CA SER A 58 -2.81 -23.57 -24.13
C SER A 58 -3.31 -24.91 -23.57
N SER A 59 -3.62 -25.88 -24.45
CA SER A 59 -4.08 -27.22 -24.04
C SER A 59 -2.98 -28.01 -23.33
N LEU A 60 -1.74 -27.89 -23.81
CA LEU A 60 -0.56 -28.52 -23.22
C LEU A 60 -0.23 -27.93 -21.84
N LEU A 61 -0.36 -26.60 -21.70
CA LEU A 61 -0.22 -25.90 -20.42
C LEU A 61 -1.28 -26.32 -19.40
N LEU A 62 -2.54 -26.45 -19.84
CA LEU A 62 -3.64 -26.93 -18.99
C LEU A 62 -3.42 -28.36 -18.52
N THR A 63 -2.97 -29.27 -19.39
CA THR A 63 -2.64 -30.65 -18.99
C THR A 63 -1.49 -30.71 -17.98
N LYS A 64 -0.44 -29.91 -18.15
CA LYS A 64 0.67 -29.84 -17.18
C LYS A 64 0.22 -29.30 -15.82
N LEU A 65 -0.73 -28.36 -15.81
CA LEU A 65 -1.30 -27.81 -14.58
C LEU A 65 -2.19 -28.83 -13.85
N LEU A 66 -2.99 -29.60 -14.59
CA LEU A 66 -3.80 -30.70 -14.05
C LEU A 66 -2.93 -31.82 -13.46
N ASP A 67 -1.84 -32.18 -14.10
CA ASP A 67 -0.90 -33.20 -13.60
C ASP A 67 -0.24 -32.74 -12.29
N MET A 68 0.17 -31.47 -12.22
CA MET A 68 0.77 -30.89 -11.03
C MET A 68 -0.22 -30.83 -9.86
N PHE A 69 -1.49 -30.50 -10.12
CA PHE A 69 -2.56 -30.53 -9.12
C PHE A 69 -2.82 -31.95 -8.61
N THR A 70 -2.81 -32.94 -9.50
CA THR A 70 -3.07 -34.34 -9.16
C THR A 70 -1.95 -34.91 -8.28
N GLN A 71 -0.69 -34.58 -8.59
CA GLN A 71 0.45 -34.95 -7.74
C GLN A 71 0.39 -34.29 -6.36
N PHE A 72 0.06 -33.01 -6.28
CA PHE A 72 -0.08 -32.30 -5.00
C PHE A 72 -1.21 -32.91 -4.15
N PHE A 73 -2.34 -33.25 -4.74
CA PHE A 73 -3.46 -33.87 -4.04
C PHE A 73 -3.11 -35.27 -3.52
N THR A 74 -2.37 -36.06 -4.30
CA THR A 74 -1.92 -37.40 -3.91
C THR A 74 -0.95 -37.34 -2.73
N GLN A 75 -0.05 -36.35 -2.70
CA GLN A 75 0.86 -36.11 -1.57
C GLN A 75 0.11 -35.67 -0.30
N LEU A 76 -0.94 -34.86 -0.44
CA LEU A 76 -1.76 -34.45 0.71
C LEU A 76 -2.57 -35.62 1.29
N GLN A 77 -3.07 -36.51 0.45
CA GLN A 77 -3.78 -37.72 0.90
C GLN A 77 -2.86 -38.71 1.62
N SER A 78 -1.60 -38.86 1.20
CA SER A 78 -0.66 -39.75 1.90
C SER A 78 -0.34 -39.23 3.31
N LEU A 79 -0.16 -37.91 3.47
CA LEU A 79 0.09 -37.27 4.77
C LEU A 79 -1.11 -37.37 5.73
N LEU A 80 -2.33 -37.35 5.19
CA LEU A 80 -3.55 -37.52 5.99
C LEU A 80 -3.84 -38.99 6.33
N SER A 81 -3.34 -39.93 5.54
CA SER A 81 -3.52 -41.37 5.77
C SER A 81 -2.58 -41.92 6.86
N ASP A 82 -1.43 -41.28 7.09
CA ASP A 82 -0.43 -41.69 8.09
C ASP A 82 -0.84 -41.44 9.57
N THR A 83 -2.04 -40.90 9.83
CA THR A 83 -2.52 -40.67 11.21
C THR A 83 -3.47 -41.75 11.75
N ARG A 84 -3.59 -42.90 11.10
CA ARG A 84 -4.35 -44.04 11.65
C ARG A 84 -3.48 -45.29 11.82
N SER A 85 -2.99 -45.50 13.05
CA SER A 85 -3.19 -46.76 13.80
C SER A 85 -2.40 -46.78 15.11
N LYS A 86 -3.09 -46.94 16.25
CA LYS A 86 -3.07 -48.16 17.08
C LYS A 86 -3.91 -47.98 18.35
N VAL A 87 -4.98 -48.76 18.43
CA VAL A 87 -5.73 -49.05 19.66
C VAL A 87 -5.01 -50.21 20.37
N THR A 88 -4.78 -50.09 21.68
CA THR A 88 -4.36 -51.20 22.56
C THR A 88 -5.33 -51.32 23.74
N PRO A 89 -5.54 -52.55 24.27
CA PRO A 89 -6.64 -52.86 25.17
C PRO A 89 -6.38 -52.49 26.64
N ASP A 90 -7.49 -52.39 27.34
CA ASP A 90 -7.74 -51.95 28.72
C ASP A 90 -6.98 -52.78 29.79
N VAL A 91 -6.24 -52.11 30.67
CA VAL A 91 -5.70 -52.66 31.93
C VAL A 91 -5.94 -51.63 33.03
N ALA A 92 -6.66 -52.06 34.07
CA ALA A 92 -7.04 -51.24 35.22
C ALA A 92 -5.83 -50.65 35.97
N PRO A 93 -5.89 -49.38 36.45
CA PRO A 93 -4.75 -48.74 37.09
C PRO A 93 -4.65 -49.05 38.59
N THR A 94 -3.44 -49.42 39.03
CA THR A 94 -3.02 -49.43 40.43
C THR A 94 -2.91 -47.99 40.97
N PRO A 95 -3.16 -47.71 42.28
CA PRO A 95 -3.13 -46.35 42.81
C PRO A 95 -1.70 -45.82 42.84
N GLN A 96 -1.42 -44.72 42.15
CA GLN A 96 -0.14 -44.03 42.28
C GLN A 96 -0.14 -43.06 43.49
N PRO A 97 1.01 -42.87 44.17
CA PRO A 97 1.13 -41.89 45.25
C PRO A 97 0.85 -40.48 44.73
N ARG A 98 0.02 -39.71 45.46
CA ARG A 98 -0.23 -38.30 45.14
C ARG A 98 1.07 -37.50 45.23
N VAL A 99 1.64 -37.16 44.08
CA VAL A 99 2.65 -36.10 43.97
C VAL A 99 1.91 -34.77 44.12
N MET A 100 2.19 -34.01 45.18
CA MET A 100 1.68 -32.65 45.28
C MET A 100 2.22 -31.82 44.13
N PRO A 101 1.40 -31.05 43.39
CA PRO A 101 1.92 -30.12 42.42
C PRO A 101 2.75 -29.06 43.13
N LYS A 102 4.02 -28.95 42.74
CA LYS A 102 4.90 -27.83 43.08
C LYS A 102 4.17 -26.53 42.70
N PRO A 103 4.21 -25.46 43.52
CA PRO A 103 3.61 -24.19 43.16
C PRO A 103 4.16 -23.75 41.80
N GLU A 104 3.31 -23.80 40.79
CA GLU A 104 3.67 -23.34 39.46
C GLU A 104 3.78 -21.82 39.55
N LEU A 105 5.01 -21.33 39.40
CA LEU A 105 5.25 -19.90 39.28
C LEU A 105 4.32 -19.38 38.16
N PRO A 106 3.62 -18.26 38.37
CA PRO A 106 2.76 -17.70 37.33
C PRO A 106 3.57 -17.61 36.03
N LEU A 107 3.04 -18.22 34.97
CA LEU A 107 3.53 -18.02 33.61
C LEU A 107 3.75 -16.51 33.43
N PRO A 108 4.88 -16.07 32.84
CA PRO A 108 5.11 -14.64 32.64
C PRO A 108 3.88 -14.08 31.92
N GLN A 109 3.14 -13.21 32.62
CA GLN A 109 2.11 -12.38 32.00
C GLN A 109 2.73 -11.82 30.74
N SER A 110 2.09 -12.02 29.57
CA SER A 110 2.64 -11.60 28.29
C SER A 110 3.18 -10.19 28.46
N ARG A 111 4.51 -10.03 28.46
CA ARG A 111 5.10 -8.70 28.57
C ARG A 111 4.48 -7.93 27.44
N VAL A 112 3.68 -6.91 27.75
CA VAL A 112 3.26 -5.94 26.75
C VAL A 112 4.55 -5.51 26.10
N SER A 113 4.77 -5.92 24.86
CA SER A 113 6.01 -5.67 24.15
C SER A 113 6.22 -4.18 24.19
N HIS A 114 7.23 -3.72 24.93
CA HIS A 114 7.46 -2.29 25.08
C HIS A 114 7.91 -1.76 23.72
N LEU A 115 7.08 -0.93 23.10
CA LEU A 115 7.32 -0.30 21.80
C LEU A 115 7.67 1.19 22.04
N PRO A 116 8.92 1.53 22.41
CA PRO A 116 9.30 2.87 22.84
C PRO A 116 9.14 3.94 21.76
N ASP A 117 9.21 3.51 20.50
CA ASP A 117 9.11 4.38 19.33
C ASP A 117 7.67 4.55 18.83
N LEU A 118 6.67 4.07 19.58
CA LEU A 118 5.24 4.31 19.33
C LEU A 118 4.61 5.11 20.48
N SER A 119 3.44 5.67 20.26
CA SER A 119 2.60 6.23 21.34
C SER A 119 2.09 5.13 22.27
N THR A 120 1.31 5.51 23.28
CA THR A 120 0.61 4.58 24.18
C THR A 120 -0.76 4.15 23.68
N LYS A 121 -1.31 4.76 22.61
CA LYS A 121 -2.62 4.37 22.05
C LYS A 121 -2.56 2.94 21.50
N ARG A 122 -3.57 2.14 21.76
CA ARG A 122 -3.67 0.73 21.32
C ARG A 122 -5.13 0.36 21.12
N ASN A 123 -5.38 -0.84 20.59
CA ASN A 123 -6.69 -1.48 20.53
C ASN A 123 -7.73 -0.64 19.76
N GLY A 124 -7.30 -0.04 18.65
CA GLY A 124 -8.14 0.76 17.77
C GLY A 124 -8.45 2.18 18.26
N ALA A 125 -7.79 2.64 19.34
CA ALA A 125 -7.95 3.99 19.85
C ALA A 125 -7.70 5.03 18.75
N LYS A 126 -8.71 5.87 18.49
CA LYS A 126 -8.66 6.89 17.45
C LYS A 126 -7.76 8.06 17.85
N PRO A 127 -7.20 8.79 16.87
CA PRO A 127 -6.58 10.09 17.13
C PRO A 127 -7.60 11.04 17.76
N ASP A 128 -7.18 11.79 18.79
CA ASP A 128 -8.05 12.78 19.43
C ASP A 128 -8.24 14.01 18.51
N ASP A 129 -7.19 14.36 17.77
CA ASP A 129 -7.20 15.41 16.74
C ASP A 129 -6.42 14.96 15.50
N ILE A 130 -7.10 14.27 14.58
CA ILE A 130 -6.48 13.81 13.31
C ILE A 130 -5.96 14.96 12.44
N TRP A 131 -6.55 16.15 12.60
CA TRP A 131 -6.21 17.35 11.84
C TRP A 131 -4.95 17.98 12.42
N GLY A 132 -5.01 18.41 13.68
CA GLY A 132 -3.99 19.20 14.36
C GLY A 132 -3.01 18.43 15.23
N GLY A 133 -2.94 17.09 15.15
CA GLY A 133 -1.90 16.32 15.84
C GLY A 133 -0.51 16.54 15.21
N PHE A 134 -0.42 16.41 13.89
CA PHE A 134 0.76 16.73 13.08
C PHE A 134 0.36 17.14 11.65
N ARG A 135 1.29 17.72 10.88
CA ARG A 135 1.05 18.09 9.48
C ARG A 135 2.23 17.83 8.56
N GLN A 136 1.99 17.95 7.26
CA GLN A 136 3.02 17.89 6.23
C GLN A 136 4.04 19.02 6.41
N GLY A 137 5.30 18.70 6.13
CA GLY A 137 6.39 19.66 5.97
C GLY A 137 6.40 20.32 4.59
N PRO A 138 7.53 20.94 4.20
CA PRO A 138 7.69 21.56 2.89
C PRO A 138 7.86 20.56 1.73
N ASP A 139 8.17 19.30 2.03
CA ASP A 139 8.47 18.26 1.04
C ASP A 139 7.20 17.70 0.37
N GLY A 140 7.35 17.09 -0.81
CA GLY A 140 6.28 16.56 -1.65
C GLY A 140 5.62 15.26 -1.18
N ASN A 141 5.66 14.92 0.11
CA ASN A 141 5.14 13.64 0.62
C ASN A 141 3.62 13.58 0.89
N CYS A 142 2.84 14.33 0.11
CA CYS A 142 1.39 14.46 0.29
C CYS A 142 0.65 13.12 0.18
N VAL A 143 1.10 12.22 -0.71
CA VAL A 143 0.57 10.84 -0.83
C VAL A 143 0.77 10.07 0.47
N THR A 144 2.00 10.07 0.98
CA THR A 144 2.37 9.30 2.16
C THR A 144 1.65 9.80 3.40
N ILE A 145 1.63 11.12 3.66
CA ILE A 145 0.94 11.67 4.84
C ILE A 145 -0.58 11.46 4.76
N SER A 146 -1.17 11.60 3.57
CA SER A 146 -2.60 11.35 3.37
C SER A 146 -2.97 9.91 3.69
N ALA A 147 -2.18 8.96 3.19
CA ALA A 147 -2.37 7.56 3.49
C ALA A 147 -2.24 7.26 4.99
N ILE A 148 -1.24 7.84 5.66
CA ILE A 148 -1.03 7.70 7.11
C ILE A 148 -2.24 8.23 7.89
N LYS A 149 -2.70 9.45 7.61
CA LYS A 149 -3.82 10.04 8.34
C LYS A 149 -5.13 9.29 8.11
N ALA A 150 -5.40 8.87 6.87
CA ALA A 150 -6.58 8.06 6.57
C ALA A 150 -6.51 6.69 7.27
N ALA A 151 -5.36 6.03 7.28
CA ALA A 151 -5.17 4.76 8.00
C ALA A 151 -5.34 4.93 9.52
N MET A 152 -4.79 6.00 10.10
CA MET A 152 -4.96 6.32 11.53
C MET A 152 -6.43 6.55 11.89
N ALA A 153 -7.17 7.27 11.06
CA ALA A 153 -8.60 7.50 11.27
C ALA A 153 -9.41 6.18 11.13
N LYS A 154 -9.14 5.40 10.08
CA LYS A 154 -9.89 4.16 9.78
C LYS A 154 -9.64 3.05 10.80
N PHE A 155 -8.38 2.75 11.11
CA PHE A 155 -8.03 1.57 11.91
C PHE A 155 -7.73 1.91 13.37
N GLY A 156 -7.04 3.02 13.62
CA GLY A 156 -6.59 3.45 14.95
C GLY A 156 -5.27 4.19 14.81
N GLN A 157 -4.95 5.07 15.76
CA GLN A 157 -3.76 5.93 15.63
C GLN A 157 -2.46 5.13 15.59
N SER A 158 -2.37 4.05 16.36
CA SER A 158 -1.12 3.33 16.53
C SER A 158 -0.79 2.48 15.29
N PRO A 159 0.49 2.33 14.94
CA PRO A 159 0.91 1.36 13.92
C PRO A 159 0.49 -0.07 14.25
N THR A 160 0.31 -0.39 15.54
CA THR A 160 -0.22 -1.69 15.99
C THR A 160 -1.69 -1.92 15.62
N ASP A 161 -2.45 -0.86 15.32
CA ASP A 161 -3.84 -0.95 14.88
C ASP A 161 -3.93 -1.04 13.34
N ILE A 162 -2.93 -0.51 12.63
CA ILE A 162 -2.88 -0.46 11.16
C ILE A 162 -2.24 -1.73 10.59
N PHE A 163 -1.13 -2.21 11.16
CA PHE A 163 -0.47 -3.44 10.73
C PHE A 163 -1.06 -4.67 11.41
N LYS A 164 -0.73 -5.87 10.92
CA LYS A 164 -1.13 -7.13 11.54
C LYS A 164 -0.32 -7.41 12.82
N SER A 165 0.98 -7.14 12.81
CA SER A 165 1.80 -7.14 14.02
C SER A 165 3.00 -6.21 13.90
N VAL A 166 3.46 -5.71 15.05
CA VAL A 166 4.70 -4.95 15.22
C VAL A 166 5.40 -5.49 16.45
N GLU A 167 6.57 -6.10 16.27
CA GLU A 167 7.31 -6.78 17.33
C GLU A 167 8.74 -6.26 17.39
N THR A 168 9.27 -6.05 18.59
CA THR A 168 10.69 -5.71 18.77
C THR A 168 11.55 -6.92 18.44
N VAL A 169 12.52 -6.77 17.52
CA VAL A 169 13.47 -7.83 17.16
C VAL A 169 14.86 -7.21 17.02
N GLY A 170 15.83 -7.69 17.79
CA GLY A 170 17.20 -7.17 17.77
C GLY A 170 17.26 -5.67 18.03
N ASP A 171 17.85 -4.92 17.10
CA ASP A 171 18.01 -3.46 17.13
C ASP A 171 16.85 -2.70 16.45
N GLY A 172 15.72 -3.35 16.20
CA GLY A 172 14.61 -2.77 15.45
C GLY A 172 13.28 -3.48 15.66
N TYR A 173 12.51 -3.54 14.58
CA TYR A 173 11.15 -4.05 14.57
C TYR A 173 10.93 -5.01 13.41
N GLN A 174 10.25 -6.12 13.67
CA GLN A 174 9.58 -6.88 12.63
C GLN A 174 8.15 -6.37 12.48
N VAL A 175 7.75 -6.08 11.25
CA VAL A 175 6.41 -5.63 10.90
C VAL A 175 5.78 -6.64 9.95
N VAL A 176 4.58 -7.11 10.31
CA VAL A 176 3.72 -7.91 9.43
C VAL A 176 2.54 -7.05 9.03
N MET A 177 2.39 -6.79 7.73
CA MET A 177 1.33 -5.96 7.17
C MET A 177 0.03 -6.75 6.95
N ARG A 178 -1.07 -6.03 6.70
CA ARG A 178 -2.40 -6.66 6.50
C ARG A 178 -2.50 -7.45 5.19
N ASP A 179 -1.74 -7.07 4.17
CA ASP A 179 -1.60 -7.83 2.93
C ASP A 179 -0.61 -9.02 3.04
N GLY A 180 -0.09 -9.30 4.24
CA GLY A 180 0.82 -10.41 4.50
C GLY A 180 2.29 -10.10 4.23
N TYR A 181 2.62 -8.90 3.72
CA TYR A 181 4.01 -8.50 3.54
C TYR A 181 4.74 -8.40 4.88
N LYS A 182 5.99 -8.86 4.92
CA LYS A 182 6.83 -8.82 6.13
C LYS A 182 8.09 -8.03 5.85
N LEU A 183 8.46 -7.13 6.76
CA LEU A 183 9.73 -6.43 6.71
C LEU A 183 10.34 -6.26 8.09
N ASN A 184 11.66 -6.07 8.11
CA ASN A 184 12.39 -5.67 9.29
C ASN A 184 12.79 -4.19 9.12
N LEU A 185 12.47 -3.38 10.12
CA LEU A 185 12.80 -1.96 10.20
C LEU A 185 13.85 -1.76 11.29
N LYS A 186 15.03 -1.26 10.93
CA LYS A 186 16.10 -0.94 11.90
C LYS A 186 15.82 0.37 12.61
N LYS A 187 16.32 0.54 13.84
CA LYS A 187 16.27 1.84 14.54
C LYS A 187 17.00 2.96 13.79
N SER A 188 18.09 2.64 13.10
CA SER A 188 18.80 3.62 12.24
C SER A 188 17.93 4.10 11.07
N GLU A 189 17.22 3.18 10.41
CA GLU A 189 16.26 3.50 9.35
C GLU A 189 15.11 4.36 9.87
N LEU A 190 14.57 4.03 11.04
CA LEU A 190 13.56 4.86 11.71
C LEU A 190 14.09 6.28 12.01
N THR A 191 15.34 6.40 12.49
CA THR A 191 15.98 7.69 12.74
C THR A 191 16.12 8.52 11.46
N HIS A 192 16.50 7.87 10.35
CA HIS A 192 16.58 8.52 9.03
C HIS A 192 15.20 8.97 8.56
N ALA A 193 14.18 8.12 8.70
CA ALA A 193 12.80 8.41 8.35
C ALA A 193 12.21 9.57 9.16
N ILE A 194 12.51 9.68 10.47
CA ILE A 194 12.09 10.83 11.29
C ILE A 194 12.60 12.13 10.68
N ARG A 195 13.90 12.21 10.35
CA ARG A 195 14.53 13.39 9.74
C ARG A 195 14.06 13.64 8.30
N GLY A 196 13.76 12.56 7.58
CA GLY A 196 13.39 12.55 6.18
C GLY A 196 11.94 12.91 5.93
N SER A 197 11.01 12.49 6.80
CA SER A 197 9.57 12.76 6.63
C SER A 197 9.21 14.25 6.66
N LYS A 198 10.04 15.08 7.32
CA LYS A 198 9.78 16.52 7.54
C LYS A 198 8.41 16.82 8.14
N PHE A 199 7.75 15.85 8.76
CA PHE A 199 6.48 16.09 9.44
C PHE A 199 6.68 17.12 10.56
N VAL A 200 5.70 18.01 10.68
CA VAL A 200 5.74 19.10 11.65
C VAL A 200 4.83 18.75 12.81
N LEU A 201 5.41 18.74 14.02
CA LEU A 201 4.66 18.62 15.25
C LEU A 201 3.66 19.78 15.37
N MET A 202 2.43 19.44 15.69
CA MET A 202 1.40 20.41 16.04
C MET A 202 1.06 20.22 17.52
N ARG A 203 0.01 19.45 17.86
CA ARG A 203 -0.45 19.30 19.25
C ARG A 203 -0.22 17.92 19.86
N ASP A 204 0.02 16.89 19.04
CA ASP A 204 0.09 15.51 19.52
C ASP A 204 1.46 14.87 19.18
N PRO A 205 2.42 14.89 20.12
CA PRO A 205 3.72 14.26 19.92
C PRO A 205 3.63 12.72 19.87
N GLY A 206 2.60 12.11 20.46
CA GLY A 206 2.36 10.67 20.35
C GLY A 206 1.94 10.29 18.93
N MET A 207 1.00 11.03 18.35
CA MET A 207 0.56 10.83 16.97
C MET A 207 1.68 11.10 15.97
N LEU A 208 2.52 12.12 16.19
CA LEU A 208 3.68 12.35 15.34
C LEU A 208 4.68 11.18 15.41
N LYS A 209 4.92 10.63 16.60
CA LYS A 209 5.78 9.46 16.79
C LYS A 209 5.25 8.25 16.01
N ASP A 210 3.94 7.97 16.11
CA ASP A 210 3.27 6.93 15.34
C ASP A 210 3.38 7.18 13.81
N ALA A 211 3.23 8.43 13.38
CA ALA A 211 3.32 8.81 11.98
C ALA A 211 4.73 8.62 11.39
N HIS A 212 5.77 8.96 12.16
CA HIS A 212 7.16 8.70 11.76
C HIS A 212 7.43 7.22 11.57
N PHE A 213 6.89 6.36 12.45
CA PHE A 213 7.01 4.92 12.30
C PHE A 213 6.33 4.42 11.01
N LEU A 214 5.10 4.86 10.73
CA LEU A 214 4.39 4.50 9.50
C LEU A 214 5.12 4.98 8.24
N PHE A 215 5.68 6.20 8.28
CA PHE A 215 6.51 6.70 7.19
C PHE A 215 7.76 5.85 6.99
N ALA A 216 8.44 5.45 8.08
CA ALA A 216 9.63 4.60 8.01
C ALA A 216 9.33 3.22 7.40
N VAL A 217 8.21 2.61 7.78
CA VAL A 217 7.74 1.35 7.21
C VAL A 217 7.39 1.50 5.73
N SER A 218 6.70 2.58 5.36
CA SER A 218 6.38 2.91 3.97
C SER A 218 7.66 3.07 3.12
N ALA A 219 8.65 3.82 3.63
CA ALA A 219 9.95 3.98 2.97
C ALA A 219 10.71 2.66 2.87
N LYS A 220 10.65 1.82 3.90
CA LYS A 220 11.28 0.49 3.86
C LYS A 220 10.65 -0.39 2.79
N ARG A 221 9.32 -0.36 2.67
CA ARG A 221 8.61 -1.11 1.61
C ARG A 221 8.94 -0.56 0.23
N ALA A 222 8.96 0.76 0.06
CA ALA A 222 9.40 1.42 -1.17
C ALA A 222 10.83 1.02 -1.57
N GLN A 223 11.76 0.94 -0.60
CA GLN A 223 13.11 0.45 -0.84
C GLN A 223 13.11 -0.98 -1.38
N LEU A 224 12.41 -1.89 -0.69
CA LEU A 224 12.41 -3.32 -1.02
C LEU A 224 11.74 -3.63 -2.36
N GLU A 225 10.73 -2.85 -2.72
CA GLU A 225 9.97 -3.04 -3.96
C GLU A 225 10.48 -2.17 -5.13
N ASN A 226 11.50 -1.34 -4.87
CA ASN A 226 12.12 -0.43 -5.84
C ASN A 226 11.18 0.64 -6.42
N ASN A 227 10.47 1.37 -5.53
CA ASN A 227 9.65 2.53 -5.90
C ASN A 227 10.37 3.47 -6.90
N ASP A 228 9.64 3.91 -7.91
CA ASP A 228 10.10 4.74 -9.03
C ASP A 228 11.37 4.24 -9.76
N GLY A 229 11.64 2.93 -9.68
CA GLY A 229 12.82 2.32 -10.27
C GLY A 229 14.15 2.72 -9.62
N ARG A 230 14.12 3.48 -8.51
CA ARG A 230 15.32 4.06 -7.88
C ARG A 230 15.42 3.85 -6.37
N ALA A 231 14.33 3.51 -5.68
CA ALA A 231 14.31 3.40 -4.22
C ALA A 231 15.18 2.27 -3.68
N SER A 232 15.40 1.19 -4.45
CA SER A 232 16.25 0.05 -4.01
C SER A 232 17.71 0.41 -3.79
N ARG A 233 18.19 1.55 -4.33
CA ARG A 233 19.58 2.01 -4.22
C ARG A 233 20.02 2.17 -2.77
N SER A 234 19.14 2.70 -1.91
CA SER A 234 19.38 2.85 -0.47
C SER A 234 18.10 3.25 0.25
N PHE A 235 18.08 3.12 1.58
CA PHE A 235 16.95 3.62 2.37
C PHE A 235 16.73 5.13 2.16
N ASP A 236 17.80 5.91 2.05
CA ASP A 236 17.68 7.35 1.76
C ASP A 236 17.12 7.61 0.35
N ALA A 237 17.39 6.74 -0.63
CA ALA A 237 16.78 6.84 -1.95
C ALA A 237 15.27 6.58 -1.88
N ALA A 238 14.83 5.64 -1.05
CA ALA A 238 13.42 5.39 -0.80
C ALA A 238 12.74 6.55 -0.07
N VAL A 239 13.37 7.12 0.97
CA VAL A 239 12.86 8.33 1.63
C VAL A 239 12.71 9.49 0.64
N ARG A 240 13.68 9.67 -0.26
CA ARG A 240 13.62 10.70 -1.31
C ARG A 240 12.51 10.45 -2.34
N SER A 241 12.23 9.20 -2.69
CA SER A 241 11.11 8.90 -3.57
C SER A 241 9.82 9.35 -2.91
N LEU A 242 9.60 8.99 -1.64
CA LEU A 242 8.38 9.37 -0.91
C LEU A 242 8.16 10.88 -0.75
N ASN A 243 9.18 11.70 -0.99
CA ASN A 243 9.20 13.15 -0.79
C ASN A 243 9.22 13.97 -2.10
N ASP A 244 9.20 13.34 -3.28
CA ASP A 244 9.40 14.04 -4.55
C ASP A 244 8.11 14.49 -5.27
N GLY A 245 6.95 14.34 -4.60
CA GLY A 245 5.65 14.69 -5.18
C GLY A 245 4.96 13.52 -5.89
N GLU A 246 5.23 12.27 -5.45
CA GLU A 246 4.70 11.03 -6.04
C GLU A 246 3.20 11.08 -6.42
N ASP A 247 2.84 10.26 -7.40
CA ASP A 247 1.48 9.82 -7.73
C ASP A 247 0.53 10.89 -8.34
N GLU A 248 1.02 11.70 -9.28
CA GLU A 248 0.17 12.58 -10.11
C GLU A 248 -0.82 11.83 -11.04
N ARG A 249 -0.71 10.50 -11.15
CA ARG A 249 -1.40 9.69 -12.19
C ARG A 249 -2.19 8.48 -11.68
N GLY A 250 -2.21 8.23 -10.38
CA GLY A 250 -2.99 7.18 -9.73
C GLY A 250 -3.23 7.57 -8.28
N ALA A 251 -4.22 6.99 -7.61
CA ALA A 251 -4.44 7.20 -6.19
C ALA A 251 -4.25 5.89 -5.42
N GLY A 252 -3.77 6.00 -4.18
CA GLY A 252 -3.72 4.86 -3.25
C GLY A 252 -2.37 4.16 -3.15
N GLU A 253 -1.32 4.62 -3.83
CA GLU A 253 0.02 4.04 -3.70
C GLU A 253 0.53 4.09 -2.25
N GLY A 254 0.26 5.18 -1.52
CA GLY A 254 0.55 5.28 -0.09
C GLY A 254 -0.16 4.20 0.75
N PHE A 255 -1.38 3.79 0.39
CA PHE A 255 -2.07 2.68 1.05
C PHE A 255 -1.44 1.32 0.72
N LEU A 256 -1.00 1.12 -0.52
CA LEU A 256 -0.26 -0.08 -0.93
C LEU A 256 1.03 -0.22 -0.11
N ARG A 257 1.78 0.87 0.08
CA ARG A 257 3.00 0.89 0.90
C ARG A 257 2.75 0.63 2.39
N LEU A 258 1.55 0.90 2.89
CA LEU A 258 1.10 0.52 4.23
C LEU A 258 0.52 -0.90 4.30
N GLY A 259 0.52 -1.64 3.19
CA GLY A 259 0.01 -3.01 3.09
C GLY A 259 -1.49 -3.12 3.25
N LEU A 260 -2.22 -2.14 2.73
CA LEU A 260 -3.67 -2.05 2.76
C LEU A 260 -4.32 -2.46 1.43
N LYS A 261 -3.61 -3.23 0.58
CA LYS A 261 -4.08 -3.63 -0.76
C LYS A 261 -5.48 -4.27 -0.77
N SER A 262 -5.77 -5.12 0.21
CA SER A 262 -7.08 -5.77 0.36
C SER A 262 -8.11 -4.96 1.15
N HIS A 263 -7.74 -3.74 1.58
CA HIS A 263 -8.53 -2.83 2.41
C HIS A 263 -8.78 -1.49 1.72
N MET A 264 -8.66 -1.45 0.40
CA MET A 264 -8.86 -0.24 -0.40
C MET A 264 -9.76 -0.51 -1.59
N LYS A 265 -10.57 0.48 -1.95
CA LYS A 265 -11.51 0.41 -3.08
C LYS A 265 -11.52 1.74 -3.83
N LYS A 266 -11.41 1.69 -5.16
CA LYS A 266 -11.65 2.87 -6.00
C LYS A 266 -13.13 3.23 -5.94
N VAL A 267 -13.41 4.50 -5.69
CA VAL A 267 -14.77 5.05 -5.58
C VAL A 267 -14.86 6.36 -6.37
N PRO A 268 -16.06 6.81 -6.77
CA PRO A 268 -16.19 8.19 -7.23
C PRO A 268 -15.97 9.15 -6.06
N VAL A 269 -15.43 10.35 -6.32
CA VAL A 269 -15.21 11.38 -5.28
C VAL A 269 -16.50 11.71 -4.51
N SER A 270 -17.65 11.70 -5.20
CA SER A 270 -18.96 11.92 -4.59
C SER A 270 -19.34 10.90 -3.52
N ALA A 271 -18.72 9.72 -3.48
CA ALA A 271 -18.96 8.72 -2.44
C ALA A 271 -18.61 9.26 -1.04
N PHE A 272 -17.62 10.15 -0.93
CA PHE A 272 -17.26 10.79 0.36
C PHE A 272 -18.31 11.79 0.87
N SER A 273 -19.46 11.94 0.20
CA SER A 273 -20.66 12.52 0.82
C SER A 273 -21.16 11.66 1.98
N ASP A 274 -20.93 10.35 1.94
CA ASP A 274 -21.02 9.47 3.11
C ASP A 274 -19.81 9.72 4.03
N LYS A 275 -20.09 10.34 5.17
CA LYS A 275 -19.09 10.71 6.18
C LYS A 275 -18.44 9.51 6.88
N SER A 276 -19.03 8.32 6.76
CA SER A 276 -18.45 7.08 7.30
C SER A 276 -17.28 6.58 6.45
N LEU A 277 -17.20 6.99 5.18
CA LEU A 277 -16.09 6.65 4.31
C LEU A 277 -14.86 7.50 4.65
N ILE A 278 -13.74 6.81 4.80
CA ILE A 278 -12.41 7.39 5.03
C ILE A 278 -11.51 6.93 3.90
N GLY A 279 -10.65 7.79 3.41
CA GLY A 279 -9.79 7.44 2.28
C GLY A 279 -8.86 8.56 1.88
N MET A 280 -8.48 8.58 0.61
CA MET A 280 -7.70 9.67 0.04
C MET A 280 -8.18 10.02 -1.37
N VAL A 281 -7.89 11.25 -1.77
CA VAL A 281 -8.15 11.77 -3.11
C VAL A 281 -6.86 12.38 -3.65
N ASN A 282 -6.45 11.94 -4.84
CA ASN A 282 -5.38 12.56 -5.60
C ASN A 282 -6.00 13.61 -6.53
N ARG A 283 -5.68 14.88 -6.28
CA ARG A 283 -6.05 16.04 -7.09
C ARG A 283 -4.82 16.56 -7.83
N SER A 284 -4.98 17.59 -8.67
CA SER A 284 -3.89 18.21 -9.44
C SER A 284 -2.70 18.57 -8.54
N ALA A 285 -1.60 17.82 -8.67
CA ALA A 285 -0.34 17.94 -7.93
C ALA A 285 -0.45 17.85 -6.39
N HIS A 286 -1.50 17.20 -5.84
CA HIS A 286 -1.60 17.01 -4.40
C HIS A 286 -2.53 15.85 -4.02
N SER A 287 -2.16 15.11 -2.98
CA SER A 287 -3.02 14.10 -2.36
C SER A 287 -3.51 14.59 -1.01
N VAL A 288 -4.79 14.32 -0.70
CA VAL A 288 -5.41 14.66 0.59
C VAL A 288 -6.07 13.43 1.21
N ALA A 289 -5.99 13.30 2.54
CA ALA A 289 -6.84 12.37 3.26
C ALA A 289 -8.27 12.92 3.31
N ILE A 290 -9.26 12.03 3.21
CA ILE A 290 -10.68 12.37 3.40
C ILE A 290 -11.17 11.69 4.67
N ILE A 291 -11.64 12.49 5.62
CA ILE A 291 -12.13 12.05 6.95
C ILE A 291 -13.39 12.86 7.28
N ASP A 292 -14.49 12.21 7.69
CA ASP A 292 -15.79 12.87 7.94
C ASP A 292 -16.27 13.70 6.72
N GLY A 293 -16.01 13.19 5.51
CA GLY A 293 -16.34 13.85 4.25
C GLY A 293 -15.54 15.13 3.94
N CYS A 294 -14.50 15.45 4.71
CA CYS A 294 -13.68 16.65 4.58
C CYS A 294 -12.24 16.31 4.20
N GLU A 295 -11.61 17.17 3.40
CA GLU A 295 -10.18 17.10 3.10
C GLU A 295 -9.34 17.49 4.31
N GLU A 296 -8.29 16.73 4.56
CA GLU A 296 -7.17 17.08 5.43
C GLU A 296 -6.15 17.89 4.62
N LEU A 297 -6.02 19.18 4.95
CA LEU A 297 -5.13 20.09 4.24
C LEU A 297 -4.17 20.74 5.25
N TYR A 298 -2.92 20.26 5.23
CA TYR A 298 -1.81 20.82 6.01
C TYR A 298 -2.10 21.00 7.50
N GLY A 299 -2.75 20.02 8.12
CA GLY A 299 -3.08 20.03 9.55
C GLY A 299 -4.42 20.67 9.87
N ARG A 300 -5.28 20.91 8.86
CA ARG A 300 -6.58 21.57 9.03
C ARG A 300 -7.68 20.78 8.33
N LYS A 301 -8.87 20.81 8.94
CA LYS A 301 -10.11 20.38 8.29
C LYS A 301 -10.51 21.42 7.25
N SER A 302 -10.66 20.99 6.01
CA SER A 302 -11.10 21.84 4.90
C SER A 302 -12.49 21.42 4.39
N GLY A 303 -12.86 21.91 3.22
CA GLY A 303 -14.10 21.56 2.53
C GLY A 303 -14.14 20.11 2.04
N ARG A 304 -15.22 19.80 1.31
CA ARG A 304 -15.43 18.49 0.70
C ARG A 304 -14.54 18.33 -0.55
N PRO A 305 -14.07 17.11 -0.85
CA PRO A 305 -13.40 16.86 -2.12
C PRO A 305 -14.37 17.05 -3.28
N ARG A 306 -13.90 17.70 -4.36
CA ARG A 306 -14.72 18.06 -5.53
C ARG A 306 -14.38 17.29 -6.79
N PHE A 307 -13.13 16.86 -6.93
CA PHE A 307 -12.60 16.16 -8.10
C PHE A 307 -11.33 15.39 -7.71
N GLY A 308 -10.88 14.48 -8.59
CA GLY A 308 -9.67 13.68 -8.40
C GLY A 308 -9.94 12.18 -8.46
N ASP A 309 -8.86 11.39 -8.38
CA ASP A 309 -8.95 9.94 -8.23
C ASP A 309 -9.12 9.59 -6.75
N ALA A 310 -10.18 8.86 -6.43
CA ALA A 310 -10.59 8.59 -5.05
C ALA A 310 -10.45 7.11 -4.68
N ILE A 311 -9.82 6.86 -3.53
CA ILE A 311 -9.71 5.54 -2.91
C ILE A 311 -10.30 5.62 -1.50
N ALA A 312 -11.29 4.79 -1.21
CA ALA A 312 -11.83 4.58 0.13
C ALA A 312 -11.18 3.36 0.79
N LEU A 313 -10.99 3.42 2.11
CA LEU A 313 -10.58 2.28 2.94
C LEU A 313 -11.81 1.46 3.34
N VAL A 314 -11.78 0.15 3.09
CA VAL A 314 -12.86 -0.81 3.37
C VAL A 314 -12.54 -1.70 4.56
#